data_AF-A0A366HG97-F1
#
_entry.id   AF-A0A366HG97-F1
#
_cell.length_a   1.000
_cell.length_b   1.000
_cell.length_c   1.000
_cell.angle_alpha   90.00
_cell.angle_beta   90.00
_cell.angle_gamma   90.00
#
_symmetry.space_group_name_H-M   'P 1'
#
loop_
_entity.id
_entity.type
_entity.pdbx_description
1 polymer ?
#
loop_
_entity_poly.entity_id
_entity_poly.type
_entity_poly.pdbx_seq_one_letter_code
_entity_poly.pdbx_strand_id
1 'polypeptide(L)'
;MKSTCITAGVFCLAILTQAAQAQTLPPPEKCFGVIELGSKGIKAIVVEDKGLDANKLLLPPFTIEEFKPKNKNPYDGDTAPQVAQEVLNIKSSMIGKYHMPENQIYVVMSSGIPAEVKAKLEGKQVKGIELQSIDAPTESRYVFQGIVPPHRYGKNEVVVLDIGSGNSKGAYLDEPPATFETYALQMGTGTFSKEVTKLKQNGEDFKAVAMKLAGEELLAPLQGQIRNKPGMQNCSRLYLAGGLPYVMTTLLHPERIGSKDPEDPAGKKTSDWVPLSAADINRFYELATTNPAALLKPDRSKLKGDLKAANEELDRVIGIFNQDELTAGAILLKLFTDNMHAERKDGIFFSRRALYAWPQGYVKEKIAARY
;
A
#
# COMPACT_ATOMS: atom_id res chain seq x y z
N MET A 1 55.82 61.70 -12.91
CA MET A 1 54.42 61.44 -13.27
C MET A 1 54.23 59.94 -13.41
N LYS A 2 53.14 59.42 -12.85
CA LYS A 2 52.85 58.00 -12.61
C LYS A 2 52.71 57.22 -13.93
N SER A 3 53.40 56.09 -14.06
CA SER A 3 53.08 55.04 -15.04
C SER A 3 52.61 53.80 -14.32
N THR A 4 51.40 53.40 -14.64
CA THR A 4 50.63 52.30 -14.07
C THR A 4 51.12 50.98 -14.66
N CYS A 5 51.52 50.04 -13.81
CA CYS A 5 51.86 48.67 -14.21
C CYS A 5 50.66 47.77 -13.94
N ILE A 6 50.10 47.17 -14.99
CA ILE A 6 48.97 46.23 -14.92
C ILE A 6 49.54 44.83 -14.70
N THR A 7 49.35 44.25 -13.51
CA THR A 7 49.61 42.83 -13.24
C THR A 7 48.35 42.01 -13.53
N ALA A 8 48.43 41.14 -14.53
CA ALA A 8 47.42 40.13 -14.84
C ALA A 8 47.46 39.01 -13.79
N GLY A 9 46.40 38.89 -12.99
CA GLY A 9 46.18 37.75 -12.10
C GLY A 9 45.39 36.66 -12.80
N VAL A 10 46.01 35.50 -13.05
CA VAL A 10 45.34 34.30 -13.52
C VAL A 10 44.59 33.68 -12.34
N PHE A 11 43.27 33.81 -12.32
CA PHE A 11 42.40 33.07 -11.39
C PHE A 11 42.24 31.63 -11.89
N CYS A 12 42.87 30.68 -11.19
CA CYS A 12 42.65 29.26 -11.42
C CYS A 12 41.33 28.86 -10.76
N LEU A 13 40.27 28.73 -11.56
CA LEU A 13 38.95 28.30 -11.10
C LEU A 13 38.98 26.77 -10.92
N ALA A 14 39.22 26.31 -9.69
CA ALA A 14 39.09 24.89 -9.35
C ALA A 14 37.61 24.50 -9.35
N ILE A 15 37.17 23.80 -10.40
CA ILE A 15 35.86 23.16 -10.46
C ILE A 15 35.93 21.89 -9.59
N LEU A 16 35.45 21.99 -8.35
CA LEU A 16 35.16 20.83 -7.52
C LEU A 16 33.89 20.16 -8.04
N THR A 17 34.04 19.13 -8.87
CA THR A 17 32.96 18.19 -9.17
C THR A 17 32.73 17.30 -7.94
N GLN A 18 31.61 17.51 -7.24
CA GLN A 18 31.12 16.53 -6.27
C GLN A 18 30.70 15.27 -7.04
N ALA A 19 31.51 14.22 -6.95
CA ALA A 19 31.08 12.90 -7.35
C ALA A 19 29.91 12.48 -6.43
N ALA A 20 28.74 12.23 -7.03
CA ALA A 20 27.64 11.58 -6.33
C ALA A 20 28.16 10.23 -5.80
N GLN A 21 28.20 10.06 -4.49
CA GLN A 21 28.54 8.77 -3.88
C GLN A 21 27.49 7.76 -4.32
N ALA A 22 27.91 6.79 -5.15
CA ALA A 22 27.09 5.63 -5.47
C ALA A 22 26.75 4.92 -4.15
N GLN A 23 25.47 4.84 -3.82
CA GLN A 23 25.00 4.15 -2.63
C GLN A 23 25.35 2.66 -2.80
N THR A 24 26.25 2.15 -1.98
CA THR A 24 26.67 0.74 -2.02
C THR A 24 25.47 -0.13 -1.67
N LEU A 25 25.16 -1.10 -2.52
CA LEU A 25 24.11 -2.08 -2.25
C LEU A 25 24.40 -2.84 -0.94
N PRO A 26 23.37 -3.19 -0.16
CA PRO A 26 23.59 -3.99 1.04
C PRO A 26 24.13 -5.39 0.72
N PRO A 27 24.80 -6.05 1.68
CA PRO A 27 25.23 -7.42 1.51
C PRO A 27 24.06 -8.36 1.14
N PRO A 28 24.26 -9.35 0.25
CA PRO A 28 23.17 -10.21 -0.22
C PRO A 28 22.43 -10.96 0.87
N GLU A 29 23.12 -11.39 1.92
CA GLU A 29 22.56 -12.08 3.08
C GLU A 29 21.63 -11.20 3.93
N LYS A 30 21.69 -9.88 3.75
CA LYS A 30 20.79 -8.90 4.38
C LYS A 30 19.62 -8.49 3.49
N CYS A 31 19.60 -8.90 2.21
CA CYS A 31 18.56 -8.52 1.28
C CYS A 31 17.44 -9.56 1.26
N PHE A 32 16.19 -9.13 1.39
CA PHE A 32 15.01 -10.00 1.27
C PHE A 32 14.05 -9.48 0.22
N GLY A 33 13.45 -10.39 -0.54
CA GLY A 33 12.50 -10.11 -1.60
C GLY A 33 11.13 -10.68 -1.27
N VAL A 34 10.07 -9.90 -1.52
CA VAL A 34 8.70 -10.42 -1.51
C VAL A 34 8.04 -10.07 -2.82
N ILE A 35 7.48 -11.07 -3.50
CA ILE A 35 6.66 -10.93 -4.71
C ILE A 35 5.24 -11.31 -4.33
N GLU A 36 4.37 -10.30 -4.23
CA GLU A 36 2.95 -10.43 -3.99
C GLU A 36 2.20 -10.71 -5.30
N LEU A 37 1.41 -11.79 -5.29
CA LEU A 37 0.32 -12.02 -6.23
C LEU A 37 -0.99 -11.54 -5.60
N GLY A 38 -1.48 -10.40 -6.10
CA GLY A 38 -2.69 -9.73 -5.65
C GLY A 38 -3.88 -10.00 -6.57
N SER A 39 -5.07 -9.57 -6.13
CA SER A 39 -6.29 -9.76 -6.92
C SER A 39 -6.33 -8.93 -8.22
N LYS A 40 -5.62 -7.80 -8.26
CA LYS A 40 -5.57 -6.88 -9.40
C LYS A 40 -4.24 -6.92 -10.15
N GLY A 41 -3.20 -7.55 -9.58
CA GLY A 41 -1.87 -7.47 -10.15
C GLY A 41 -0.76 -8.06 -9.29
N ILE A 42 0.47 -7.90 -9.78
CA ILE A 42 1.69 -8.36 -9.13
C ILE A 42 2.43 -7.14 -8.57
N LYS A 43 2.91 -7.26 -7.34
CA LYS A 43 3.74 -6.25 -6.66
C LYS A 43 4.97 -6.92 -6.10
N ALA A 44 6.06 -6.18 -5.93
CA ALA A 44 7.21 -6.72 -5.22
C ALA A 44 7.98 -5.64 -4.48
N ILE A 45 8.68 -6.06 -3.43
CA ILE A 45 9.61 -5.21 -2.67
C ILE A 45 10.92 -5.93 -2.42
N VAL A 46 11.99 -5.16 -2.29
CA VAL A 46 13.27 -5.60 -1.74
C VAL A 46 13.54 -4.79 -0.48
N VAL A 47 13.87 -5.47 0.61
CA VAL A 47 14.18 -4.85 1.89
C VAL A 47 15.54 -5.28 2.41
N GLU A 48 16.18 -4.41 3.19
CA GLU A 48 17.40 -4.68 3.94
C GLU A 48 17.06 -5.00 5.40
N ASP A 49 17.57 -6.12 5.89
CA ASP A 49 17.64 -6.42 7.31
C ASP A 49 18.68 -5.51 8.00
N LYS A 50 18.19 -4.67 8.91
CA LYS A 50 19.02 -3.75 9.69
C LYS A 50 19.61 -4.38 10.96
N GLY A 51 19.25 -5.62 11.28
CA GLY A 51 19.72 -6.34 12.45
C GLY A 51 18.93 -6.01 13.72
N LEU A 52 19.52 -6.35 14.86
CA LEU A 52 18.98 -6.02 16.16
C LEU A 52 19.60 -4.73 16.71
N ASP A 53 18.85 -4.00 17.53
CA ASP A 53 19.37 -2.90 18.33
C ASP A 53 20.17 -3.40 19.54
N ALA A 54 20.69 -2.47 20.36
CA ALA A 54 21.45 -2.81 21.57
C ALA A 54 20.66 -3.61 22.61
N ASN A 55 19.32 -3.57 22.55
CA ASN A 55 18.41 -4.31 23.42
C ASN A 55 17.94 -5.64 22.80
N LYS A 56 18.55 -6.07 21.69
CA LYS A 56 18.18 -7.26 20.92
C LYS A 56 16.78 -7.18 20.30
N LEU A 57 16.25 -5.97 20.09
CA LEU A 57 14.99 -5.77 19.39
C LEU A 57 15.25 -5.62 17.89
N LEU A 58 14.43 -6.24 17.06
CA LEU A 58 14.57 -6.15 15.62
C LEU A 58 14.38 -4.71 15.14
N LEU A 59 15.38 -4.18 14.44
CA LEU A 59 15.30 -2.88 13.79
C LEU A 59 14.34 -2.95 12.59
N PRO A 60 13.54 -1.90 12.34
CA PRO A 60 12.68 -1.87 11.16
C PRO A 60 13.49 -2.08 9.87
N PRO A 61 13.10 -3.03 9.00
CA PRO A 61 13.79 -3.23 7.74
C PRO A 61 13.66 -2.00 6.85
N PHE A 62 14.66 -1.77 6.02
CA PHE A 62 14.71 -0.63 5.11
C PHE A 62 14.32 -1.06 3.69
N THR A 63 13.28 -0.45 3.12
CA THR A 63 12.90 -0.73 1.72
C THR A 63 13.95 -0.18 0.77
N ILE A 64 14.61 -1.08 0.03
CA ILE A 64 15.61 -0.76 -0.98
C ILE A 64 14.94 -0.43 -2.31
N GLU A 65 13.95 -1.23 -2.71
CA GLU A 65 13.23 -1.05 -3.98
C GLU A 65 11.78 -1.49 -3.89
N GLU A 66 10.91 -0.72 -4.51
CA GLU A 66 9.51 -1.06 -4.75
C GLU A 66 9.30 -1.27 -6.25
N PHE A 67 8.92 -2.49 -6.64
CA PHE A 67 8.59 -2.80 -8.02
C PHE A 67 7.22 -2.23 -8.34
N LYS A 68 7.15 -1.45 -9.42
CA LYS A 68 5.89 -0.84 -9.89
C LYS A 68 4.83 -1.94 -10.08
N PRO A 69 3.61 -1.77 -9.52
CA PRO A 69 2.55 -2.75 -9.69
C PRO A 69 2.29 -3.04 -11.17
N LYS A 70 2.15 -4.32 -11.50
CA LYS A 70 1.79 -4.78 -12.85
C LYS A 70 0.34 -5.24 -12.82
N ASN A 71 -0.51 -4.65 -13.67
CA ASN A 71 -1.92 -5.05 -13.85
C ASN A 71 -2.03 -6.37 -14.64
N LYS A 72 -1.37 -7.41 -14.15
CA LYS A 72 -1.49 -8.80 -14.62
C LYS A 72 -2.21 -9.57 -13.51
N ASN A 73 -3.51 -9.73 -13.66
CA ASN A 73 -4.30 -10.42 -12.64
C ASN A 73 -4.36 -11.94 -12.96
N PRO A 74 -4.52 -12.79 -11.93
CA PRO A 74 -4.67 -14.22 -12.13
C PRO A 74 -6.10 -14.66 -12.53
N TYR A 75 -7.03 -13.72 -12.76
CA TYR A 75 -8.46 -13.99 -12.97
C TYR A 75 -8.84 -14.03 -14.45
N ASP A 76 -8.12 -13.30 -15.30
CA ASP A 76 -8.53 -13.06 -16.68
C ASP A 76 -8.06 -14.19 -17.60
N GLY A 77 -8.92 -15.18 -17.86
CA GLY A 77 -8.63 -16.24 -18.84
C GLY A 77 -7.47 -17.16 -18.45
N ASP A 78 -6.63 -17.54 -19.43
CA ASP A 78 -5.42 -18.34 -19.20
C ASP A 78 -4.17 -17.46 -19.02
N THR A 79 -4.21 -16.49 -18.11
CA THR A 79 -3.08 -15.59 -17.81
C THR A 79 -2.04 -16.22 -16.88
N ALA A 80 -2.28 -17.42 -16.34
CA ALA A 80 -1.36 -18.07 -15.41
C ALA A 80 0.08 -18.18 -15.94
N PRO A 81 0.34 -18.53 -17.23
CA PRO A 81 1.70 -18.49 -17.79
C PRO A 81 2.32 -17.08 -17.83
N GLN A 82 1.51 -16.04 -18.06
CA GLN A 82 2.00 -14.65 -18.10
C GLN A 82 2.33 -14.13 -16.70
N VAL A 83 1.54 -14.51 -15.71
CA VAL A 83 1.80 -14.26 -14.28
C VAL A 83 3.09 -14.98 -13.88
N ALA A 84 3.21 -16.26 -14.22
CA ALA A 84 4.39 -17.08 -13.98
C ALA A 84 5.67 -16.43 -14.54
N GLN A 85 5.64 -16.02 -15.80
CA GLN A 85 6.78 -15.36 -16.44
C GLN A 85 7.13 -14.02 -15.77
N GLU A 86 6.14 -13.23 -15.36
CA GLU A 86 6.40 -11.97 -14.67
C GLU A 86 7.07 -12.20 -13.30
N VAL A 87 6.62 -13.19 -12.54
CA VAL A 87 7.26 -13.57 -11.28
C VAL A 87 8.71 -14.00 -11.51
N LEU A 88 8.97 -14.82 -12.53
CA LEU A 88 10.33 -15.23 -12.89
C LEU A 88 11.21 -14.03 -13.28
N ASN A 89 10.66 -13.07 -14.02
CA ASN A 89 11.39 -11.86 -14.41
C ASN A 89 11.75 -11.00 -13.18
N ILE A 90 10.80 -10.80 -12.26
CA ILE A 90 11.03 -10.04 -11.02
C ILE A 90 12.05 -10.78 -10.14
N LYS A 91 11.90 -12.10 -9.95
CA LYS A 91 12.85 -12.94 -9.18
C LYS A 91 14.25 -12.86 -9.78
N SER A 92 14.37 -13.01 -11.10
CA SER A 92 15.66 -12.90 -11.82
C SER A 92 16.28 -11.51 -11.66
N SER A 93 15.48 -10.45 -11.66
CA SER A 93 15.95 -9.09 -11.40
C SER A 93 16.46 -8.94 -9.97
N MET A 94 15.79 -9.52 -8.97
CA MET A 94 16.25 -9.49 -7.57
C MET A 94 17.59 -10.24 -7.41
N ILE A 95 17.72 -11.42 -8.00
CA ILE A 95 18.95 -12.22 -7.98
C ILE A 95 20.08 -11.47 -8.71
N GLY A 96 19.82 -10.98 -9.94
CA GLY A 96 20.86 -10.34 -10.75
C GLY A 96 21.33 -8.99 -10.19
N LYS A 97 20.43 -8.18 -9.63
CA LYS A 97 20.75 -6.84 -9.11
C LYS A 97 21.32 -6.88 -7.70
N TYR A 98 20.74 -7.70 -6.81
CA TYR A 98 21.08 -7.73 -5.39
C TYR A 98 21.90 -8.96 -4.98
N HIS A 99 22.21 -9.85 -5.92
CA HIS A 99 22.88 -11.14 -5.66
C HIS A 99 22.16 -11.98 -4.60
N MET A 100 20.84 -11.77 -4.45
CA MET A 100 20.05 -12.30 -3.36
C MET A 100 19.94 -13.83 -3.46
N PRO A 101 20.18 -14.57 -2.37
CA PRO A 101 19.88 -16.00 -2.29
C PRO A 101 18.41 -16.29 -2.60
N GLU A 102 18.13 -17.36 -3.35
CA GLU A 102 16.75 -17.71 -3.72
C GLU A 102 15.83 -17.96 -2.52
N ASN A 103 16.37 -18.50 -1.43
CA ASN A 103 15.64 -18.77 -0.18
C ASN A 103 15.32 -17.49 0.63
N GLN A 104 15.76 -16.32 0.17
CA GLN A 104 15.38 -15.01 0.71
C GLN A 104 14.38 -14.26 -0.20
N ILE A 105 13.89 -14.92 -1.27
CA ILE A 105 12.86 -14.39 -2.18
C ILE A 105 11.58 -15.21 -2.00
N TYR A 106 10.54 -14.57 -1.48
CA TYR A 106 9.25 -15.20 -1.22
C TYR A 106 8.22 -14.81 -2.28
N VAL A 107 7.46 -15.79 -2.79
CA VAL A 107 6.34 -15.54 -3.71
C VAL A 107 5.05 -15.92 -3.01
N VAL A 108 4.18 -14.93 -2.80
CA VAL A 108 3.06 -15.04 -1.87
C VAL A 108 1.75 -14.60 -2.52
N MET A 109 0.72 -15.42 -2.44
CA MET A 109 -0.63 -15.17 -2.95
C MET A 109 -1.52 -14.57 -1.85
N SER A 110 -2.00 -13.35 -2.10
CA SER A 110 -2.90 -12.63 -1.18
C SER A 110 -4.19 -13.40 -0.90
N SER A 111 -4.81 -13.11 0.24
CA SER A 111 -6.12 -13.65 0.63
C SER A 111 -7.28 -13.17 -0.25
N GLY A 112 -7.06 -12.11 -1.05
CA GLY A 112 -8.04 -11.61 -2.00
C GLY A 112 -8.18 -12.46 -3.27
N ILE A 113 -7.30 -13.46 -3.47
CA ILE A 113 -7.37 -14.41 -4.59
C ILE A 113 -8.33 -15.56 -4.24
N PRO A 114 -9.36 -15.85 -5.07
CA PRO A 114 -10.25 -16.99 -4.88
C PRO A 114 -9.50 -18.33 -4.85
N ALA A 115 -10.01 -19.27 -4.08
CA ALA A 115 -9.37 -20.57 -3.86
C ALA A 115 -9.17 -21.35 -5.18
N GLU A 116 -10.13 -21.30 -6.09
CA GLU A 116 -10.06 -21.95 -7.40
C GLU A 116 -8.97 -21.35 -8.30
N VAL A 117 -8.67 -20.06 -8.14
CA VAL A 117 -7.58 -19.40 -8.86
C VAL A 117 -6.24 -19.76 -8.24
N LYS A 118 -6.15 -19.80 -6.91
CA LYS A 118 -4.95 -20.27 -6.20
C LYS A 118 -4.59 -21.70 -6.60
N ALA A 119 -5.57 -22.61 -6.60
CA ALA A 119 -5.37 -24.00 -7.00
C ALA A 119 -4.89 -24.14 -8.46
N LYS A 120 -5.38 -23.29 -9.37
CA LYS A 120 -4.89 -23.24 -10.77
C LYS A 120 -3.44 -22.75 -10.85
N LEU A 121 -3.06 -21.73 -10.08
CA LEU A 121 -1.69 -21.22 -10.04
C LEU A 121 -0.72 -22.23 -9.44
N GLU A 122 -1.11 -22.90 -8.36
CA GLU A 122 -0.35 -23.98 -7.71
C GLU A 122 -0.19 -25.19 -8.64
N GLY A 123 -1.28 -25.63 -9.28
CA GLY A 123 -1.27 -26.77 -10.20
C GLY A 123 -0.52 -26.52 -11.51
N LYS A 124 -0.42 -25.25 -11.95
CA LYS A 124 0.35 -24.85 -13.13
C LYS A 124 1.82 -24.61 -12.85
N GLN A 125 2.28 -24.83 -11.61
CA GLN A 125 3.65 -24.60 -11.10
C GLN A 125 4.46 -23.71 -12.03
N VAL A 126 4.59 -22.44 -11.69
CA VAL A 126 5.73 -21.68 -12.19
C VAL A 126 6.97 -22.52 -11.84
N LYS A 127 7.48 -23.34 -12.76
CA LYS A 127 8.39 -24.45 -12.44
C LYS A 127 9.59 -23.87 -11.69
N GLY A 128 9.85 -24.37 -10.48
CA GLY A 128 10.93 -23.86 -9.63
C GLY A 128 10.57 -22.64 -8.75
N ILE A 129 9.28 -22.31 -8.60
CA ILE A 129 8.82 -21.30 -7.64
C ILE A 129 7.86 -21.93 -6.64
N GLU A 130 8.22 -21.86 -5.36
CA GLU A 130 7.33 -22.17 -4.26
C GLU A 130 6.33 -21.01 -4.07
N LEU A 131 5.05 -21.29 -4.25
CA LEU A 131 3.97 -20.33 -4.00
C LEU A 131 3.39 -20.56 -2.61
N GLN A 132 3.29 -19.50 -1.81
CA GLN A 132 2.67 -19.54 -0.50
C GLN A 132 1.35 -18.78 -0.52
N SER A 133 0.26 -19.39 -0.08
CA SER A 133 -1.03 -18.69 0.09
C SER A 133 -1.16 -18.17 1.52
N ILE A 134 -1.59 -16.93 1.67
CA ILE A 134 -1.99 -16.37 2.98
C ILE A 134 -3.52 -16.23 3.06
N ASP A 135 -4.04 -16.43 4.28
CA ASP A 135 -5.43 -16.18 4.60
C ASP A 135 -5.66 -14.72 5.05
N ALA A 136 -6.93 -14.31 5.15
CA ALA A 136 -7.27 -12.94 5.47
C ALA A 136 -6.85 -12.51 6.89
N PRO A 137 -6.99 -13.35 7.94
CA PRO A 137 -6.47 -13.03 9.28
C PRO A 137 -4.95 -12.78 9.28
N THR A 138 -4.18 -13.68 8.66
CA THR A 138 -2.71 -13.55 8.59
C THR A 138 -2.30 -12.31 7.81
N GLU A 139 -2.93 -12.06 6.66
CA GLU A 139 -2.67 -10.84 5.89
C GLU A 139 -3.00 -9.58 6.69
N SER A 140 -4.12 -9.56 7.43
CA SER A 140 -4.53 -8.42 8.25
C SER A 140 -3.50 -8.07 9.33
N ARG A 141 -2.92 -9.10 9.99
CA ARG A 141 -1.80 -8.92 10.92
C ARG A 141 -0.59 -8.30 10.23
N TYR A 142 -0.22 -8.80 9.06
CA TYR A 142 0.91 -8.25 8.31
C TYR A 142 0.67 -6.82 7.82
N VAL A 143 -0.55 -6.46 7.42
CA VAL A 143 -0.88 -5.05 7.11
C VAL A 143 -0.60 -4.20 8.34
N PHE A 144 -1.12 -4.58 9.51
CA PHE A 144 -0.89 -3.84 10.75
C PHE A 144 0.60 -3.70 11.08
N GLN A 145 1.32 -4.81 11.09
CA GLN A 145 2.76 -4.83 11.37
C GLN A 145 3.59 -4.08 10.31
N GLY A 146 3.08 -3.95 9.09
CA GLY A 146 3.69 -3.21 8.01
C GLY A 146 3.74 -1.71 8.28
N ILE A 147 2.60 -1.13 8.69
CA ILE A 147 2.39 0.34 8.65
C ILE A 147 2.22 1.00 10.02
N VAL A 148 1.89 0.24 11.06
CA VAL A 148 1.71 0.79 12.40
C VAL A 148 3.08 0.88 13.09
N PRO A 149 3.48 2.06 13.60
CA PRO A 149 4.72 2.17 14.36
C PRO A 149 4.65 1.34 15.65
N PRO A 150 5.73 0.62 16.05
CA PRO A 150 5.70 -0.24 17.25
C PRO A 150 5.30 0.48 18.55
N HIS A 151 5.63 1.77 18.69
CA HIS A 151 5.22 2.58 19.85
C HIS A 151 3.72 2.87 19.91
N ARG A 152 2.96 2.49 18.86
CA ARG A 152 1.50 2.59 18.75
C ARG A 152 0.79 1.26 18.96
N TYR A 153 1.48 0.24 19.46
CA TYR A 153 0.92 -1.09 19.70
C TYR A 153 0.19 -1.15 21.07
N GLY A 154 -0.41 -0.04 21.49
CA GLY A 154 -1.24 0.02 22.69
C GLY A 154 -2.62 -0.60 22.47
N LYS A 155 -3.20 -1.11 23.56
CA LYS A 155 -4.62 -1.52 23.60
C LYS A 155 -5.51 -0.35 23.19
N ASN A 156 -6.48 -0.61 22.30
CA ASN A 156 -7.42 0.39 21.77
C ASN A 156 -6.73 1.61 21.13
N GLU A 157 -5.47 1.51 20.70
CA GLU A 157 -4.78 2.66 20.12
C GLU A 157 -5.03 2.76 18.62
N VAL A 158 -4.90 1.64 17.90
CA VAL A 158 -4.92 1.61 16.44
C VAL A 158 -5.81 0.48 15.93
N VAL A 159 -6.67 0.81 14.98
CA VAL A 159 -7.28 -0.14 14.05
C VAL A 159 -6.79 0.14 12.63
N VAL A 160 -6.52 -0.92 11.88
CA VAL A 160 -6.08 -0.84 10.48
C VAL A 160 -7.18 -1.33 9.56
N LEU A 161 -7.53 -0.57 8.53
CA LEU A 161 -8.45 -0.95 7.47
C LEU A 161 -7.71 -0.99 6.13
N ASP A 162 -7.59 -2.19 5.57
CA ASP A 162 -7.09 -2.42 4.22
C ASP A 162 -8.24 -2.69 3.26
N ILE A 163 -8.40 -1.81 2.25
CA ILE A 163 -9.36 -2.01 1.16
C ILE A 163 -8.59 -2.45 -0.09
N GLY A 164 -8.54 -3.76 -0.26
CA GLY A 164 -8.01 -4.42 -1.44
C GLY A 164 -9.03 -4.51 -2.58
N SER A 165 -8.58 -5.02 -3.72
CA SER A 165 -9.48 -5.24 -4.88
C SER A 165 -10.31 -6.53 -4.75
N GLY A 166 -9.88 -7.49 -3.92
CA GLY A 166 -10.55 -8.78 -3.73
C GLY A 166 -11.41 -8.86 -2.47
N ASN A 167 -10.90 -8.30 -1.38
CA ASN A 167 -11.55 -8.26 -0.07
C ASN A 167 -11.14 -6.99 0.69
N SER A 168 -11.88 -6.68 1.75
CA SER A 168 -11.55 -5.61 2.69
C SER A 168 -11.35 -6.23 4.06
N LYS A 169 -10.26 -5.88 4.74
CA LYS A 169 -9.84 -6.56 5.96
C LYS A 169 -9.12 -5.62 6.90
N GLY A 170 -8.81 -6.09 8.09
CA GLY A 170 -8.11 -5.28 9.06
C GLY A 170 -7.83 -5.97 10.36
N ALA A 171 -7.06 -5.30 11.19
CA ALA A 171 -6.66 -5.80 12.49
C ALA A 171 -6.53 -4.67 13.51
N TYR A 172 -6.64 -5.04 14.79
CA TYR A 172 -6.29 -4.22 15.94
C TYR A 172 -5.76 -5.12 17.06
N LEU A 173 -5.25 -4.51 18.14
CA LEU A 173 -4.80 -5.21 19.34
C LEU A 173 -5.84 -5.07 20.45
N ASP A 174 -6.35 -6.19 20.94
CA ASP A 174 -7.45 -6.22 21.91
C ASP A 174 -6.96 -6.12 23.35
N GLU A 175 -6.07 -7.01 23.81
CA GLU A 175 -5.51 -6.97 25.18
C GLU A 175 -4.05 -7.44 25.29
N PRO A 176 -3.30 -7.04 26.33
CA PRO A 176 -1.99 -7.59 26.66
C PRO A 176 -2.07 -9.03 27.25
N PRO A 177 -1.20 -9.97 26.84
CA PRO A 177 -0.22 -9.84 25.76
C PRO A 177 -0.92 -9.73 24.41
N ALA A 178 -0.52 -8.72 23.61
CA ALA A 178 -1.18 -8.22 22.41
C ALA A 178 -1.70 -9.33 21.47
N THR A 179 -2.97 -9.72 21.63
CA THR A 179 -3.64 -10.59 20.67
C THR A 179 -4.19 -9.76 19.52
N PHE A 180 -3.89 -10.20 18.30
CA PHE A 180 -4.46 -9.58 17.11
C PHE A 180 -5.89 -10.07 16.93
N GLU A 181 -6.83 -9.12 16.98
CA GLU A 181 -8.18 -9.32 16.48
C GLU A 181 -8.23 -8.91 15.02
N THR A 182 -8.86 -9.74 14.18
CA THR A 182 -8.90 -9.53 12.73
C THR A 182 -10.32 -9.59 12.20
N TYR A 183 -10.62 -8.80 11.19
CA TYR A 183 -11.92 -8.78 10.53
C TYR A 183 -11.72 -8.79 9.02
N ALA A 184 -12.71 -9.33 8.30
CA ALA A 184 -12.72 -9.29 6.85
C ALA A 184 -14.16 -9.33 6.33
N LEU A 185 -14.39 -8.60 5.24
CA LEU A 185 -15.48 -8.86 4.30
C LEU A 185 -14.87 -9.37 3.01
N GLN A 186 -15.45 -10.43 2.43
CA GLN A 186 -15.04 -10.97 1.14
C GLN A 186 -15.52 -10.09 -0.02
N MET A 187 -15.29 -8.79 0.11
CA MET A 187 -15.68 -7.76 -0.83
C MET A 187 -14.62 -6.66 -0.83
N GLY A 188 -13.93 -6.49 -1.97
CA GLY A 188 -12.99 -5.42 -2.25
C GLY A 188 -13.49 -4.55 -3.40
N THR A 189 -12.72 -3.55 -3.81
CA THR A 189 -13.16 -2.60 -4.85
C THR A 189 -13.50 -3.27 -6.18
N GLY A 190 -12.67 -4.21 -6.63
CA GLY A 190 -12.83 -4.88 -7.92
C GLY A 190 -13.93 -5.95 -7.89
N THR A 191 -14.01 -6.75 -6.82
CA THR A 191 -15.10 -7.73 -6.68
C THR A 191 -16.45 -7.03 -6.51
N PHE A 192 -16.51 -5.94 -5.76
CA PHE A 192 -17.73 -5.18 -5.56
C PHE A 192 -18.20 -4.53 -6.87
N SER A 193 -17.29 -3.86 -7.59
CA SER A 193 -17.62 -3.28 -8.89
C SER A 193 -18.14 -4.34 -9.87
N LYS A 194 -17.48 -5.50 -9.95
CA LYS A 194 -17.93 -6.62 -10.79
C LYS A 194 -19.33 -7.12 -10.40
N GLU A 195 -19.63 -7.21 -9.10
CA GLU A 195 -20.93 -7.68 -8.63
C GLU A 195 -22.04 -6.67 -8.96
N VAL A 196 -21.78 -5.38 -8.76
CA VAL A 196 -22.70 -4.31 -9.19
C VAL A 196 -22.95 -4.39 -10.70
N THR A 197 -21.91 -4.54 -11.52
CA THR A 197 -22.06 -4.66 -12.98
C THR A 197 -22.91 -5.86 -13.39
N LYS A 198 -22.82 -7.00 -12.68
CA LYS A 198 -23.66 -8.18 -12.97
C LYS A 198 -25.13 -7.95 -12.66
N LEU A 199 -25.43 -7.24 -11.56
CA LEU A 199 -26.80 -7.01 -11.10
C LEU A 199 -27.48 -5.86 -11.86
N LYS A 200 -26.67 -4.89 -12.31
CA LYS A 200 -27.13 -3.71 -13.03
C LYS A 200 -27.82 -4.10 -14.34
N GLN A 201 -29.07 -3.67 -14.49
CA GLN A 201 -29.84 -3.79 -15.72
C GLN A 201 -29.54 -2.64 -16.68
N ASN A 202 -29.97 -2.79 -17.94
CA ASN A 202 -29.80 -1.76 -18.97
C ASN A 202 -30.48 -0.45 -18.54
N GLY A 203 -29.74 0.66 -18.60
CA GLY A 203 -30.23 1.98 -18.24
C GLY A 203 -30.23 2.31 -16.75
N GLU A 204 -29.99 1.35 -15.85
CA GLU A 204 -29.84 1.66 -14.41
C GLU A 204 -28.57 2.49 -14.15
N ASP A 205 -28.62 3.30 -13.09
CA ASP A 205 -27.46 4.04 -12.59
C ASP A 205 -26.57 3.12 -11.73
N PHE A 206 -25.27 3.09 -12.02
CA PHE A 206 -24.33 2.21 -11.33
C PHE A 206 -24.28 2.49 -9.82
N LYS A 207 -24.27 3.77 -9.42
CA LYS A 207 -24.23 4.16 -8.01
C LYS A 207 -25.49 3.68 -7.28
N ALA A 208 -26.67 3.84 -7.86
CA ALA A 208 -27.92 3.38 -7.25
C ALA A 208 -27.89 1.88 -6.95
N VAL A 209 -27.45 1.07 -7.92
CA VAL A 209 -27.30 -0.39 -7.75
C VAL A 209 -26.24 -0.71 -6.70
N ALA A 210 -25.10 -0.02 -6.71
CA ALA A 210 -24.03 -0.20 -5.73
C ALA A 210 -24.48 0.14 -4.29
N MET A 211 -25.21 1.24 -4.10
CA MET A 211 -25.74 1.63 -2.79
C MET A 211 -26.76 0.61 -2.27
N LYS A 212 -27.64 0.12 -3.15
CA LYS A 212 -28.59 -0.95 -2.82
C LYS A 212 -27.86 -2.21 -2.38
N LEU A 213 -26.90 -2.69 -3.19
CA LEU A 213 -26.11 -3.87 -2.87
C LEU A 213 -25.34 -3.73 -1.55
N ALA A 214 -24.74 -2.57 -1.30
CA ALA A 214 -24.05 -2.30 -0.03
C ALA A 214 -24.99 -2.39 1.18
N GLY A 215 -26.21 -1.84 1.06
CA GLY A 215 -27.21 -1.87 2.12
C GLY A 215 -27.77 -3.27 2.38
N GLU A 216 -28.07 -4.02 1.32
CA GLU A 216 -28.71 -5.35 1.41
C GLU A 216 -27.70 -6.45 1.78
N GLU A 217 -26.49 -6.44 1.20
CA GLU A 217 -25.56 -7.58 1.31
C GLU A 217 -24.33 -7.31 2.19
N LEU A 218 -23.91 -6.06 2.37
CA LEU A 218 -22.63 -5.76 3.06
C LEU A 218 -22.82 -5.21 4.47
N LEU A 219 -23.88 -4.43 4.71
CA LEU A 219 -24.09 -3.74 5.98
C LEU A 219 -24.27 -4.73 7.15
N ALA A 220 -25.16 -5.71 7.02
CA ALA A 220 -25.43 -6.65 8.10
C ALA A 220 -24.21 -7.52 8.47
N PRO A 221 -23.45 -8.09 7.51
CA PRO A 221 -22.19 -8.78 7.83
C PRO A 221 -21.16 -7.87 8.49
N LEU A 222 -21.02 -6.61 8.04
CA LEU A 222 -20.11 -5.64 8.66
C LEU A 222 -20.49 -5.35 10.11
N GLN A 223 -21.76 -5.07 10.36
CA GLN A 223 -22.26 -4.84 11.71
C GLN A 223 -22.09 -6.08 12.60
N GLY A 224 -22.20 -7.28 12.04
CA GLY A 224 -21.88 -8.52 12.72
C GLY A 224 -20.41 -8.60 13.15
N GLN A 225 -19.47 -8.22 12.27
CA GLN A 225 -18.05 -8.13 12.63
C GLN A 225 -17.83 -7.13 13.76
N ILE A 226 -18.42 -5.93 13.67
CA ILE A 226 -18.26 -4.86 14.67
C ILE A 226 -18.80 -5.26 16.05
N ARG A 227 -19.99 -5.86 16.10
CA ARG A 227 -20.56 -6.34 17.37
C ARG A 227 -19.65 -7.36 18.07
N ASN A 228 -19.00 -8.22 17.29
CA ASN A 228 -18.10 -9.24 17.81
C ASN A 228 -16.68 -8.72 18.05
N LYS A 229 -16.32 -7.57 17.47
CA LYS A 229 -14.96 -7.01 17.45
C LYS A 229 -15.01 -5.50 17.74
N PRO A 230 -15.33 -5.11 18.97
CA PRO A 230 -15.62 -3.71 19.32
C PRO A 230 -14.40 -2.79 19.11
N GLY A 231 -13.18 -3.31 19.06
CA GLY A 231 -11.98 -2.52 18.75
C GLY A 231 -12.02 -1.86 17.36
N MET A 232 -12.85 -2.35 16.43
CA MET A 232 -13.13 -1.65 15.17
C MET A 232 -13.63 -0.21 15.41
N GLN A 233 -14.47 -0.02 16.43
CA GLN A 233 -15.01 1.28 16.83
C GLN A 233 -14.21 1.93 17.95
N ASN A 234 -13.72 1.14 18.90
CA ASN A 234 -13.12 1.67 20.13
C ASN A 234 -11.65 2.11 19.98
N CYS A 235 -10.95 1.67 18.94
CA CYS A 235 -9.58 2.14 18.73
C CYS A 235 -9.55 3.64 18.41
N SER A 236 -8.68 4.39 19.06
CA SER A 236 -8.55 5.86 18.90
C SER A 236 -8.15 6.29 17.49
N ARG A 237 -7.33 5.50 16.79
CA ARG A 237 -6.77 5.88 15.48
C ARG A 237 -7.13 4.88 14.40
N LEU A 238 -7.36 5.38 13.19
CA LEU A 238 -7.62 4.57 12.00
C LEU A 238 -6.45 4.69 11.03
N TYR A 239 -5.82 3.57 10.69
CA TYR A 239 -4.77 3.50 9.69
C TYR A 239 -5.34 2.85 8.43
N LEU A 240 -5.32 3.57 7.31
CA LEU A 240 -5.83 3.10 6.05
C LEU A 240 -4.72 2.47 5.21
N ALA A 241 -5.05 1.37 4.54
CA ALA A 241 -4.19 0.66 3.61
C ALA A 241 -4.96 0.22 2.35
N GLY A 242 -4.21 -0.20 1.34
CA GLY A 242 -4.77 -0.70 0.09
C GLY A 242 -4.82 0.33 -1.03
N GLY A 243 -5.20 -0.13 -2.22
CA GLY A 243 -5.11 0.66 -3.46
C GLY A 243 -6.07 1.85 -3.49
N LEU A 244 -7.25 1.73 -2.88
CA LEU A 244 -8.24 2.81 -2.88
C LEU A 244 -7.85 3.94 -1.92
N PRO A 245 -7.49 3.71 -0.64
CA PRO A 245 -6.96 4.78 0.20
C PRO A 245 -5.71 5.44 -0.38
N TYR A 246 -4.87 4.69 -1.10
CA TYR A 246 -3.74 5.24 -1.85
C TYR A 246 -4.19 6.25 -2.92
N VAL A 247 -5.16 5.87 -3.75
CA VAL A 247 -5.73 6.74 -4.79
C VAL A 247 -6.41 7.96 -4.17
N MET A 248 -7.25 7.79 -3.16
CA MET A 248 -7.88 8.88 -2.43
C MET A 248 -6.86 9.89 -1.92
N THR A 249 -5.87 9.40 -1.16
CA THR A 249 -4.85 10.26 -0.55
C THR A 249 -4.04 11.01 -1.60
N THR A 250 -3.68 10.34 -2.69
CA THR A 250 -2.88 10.94 -3.76
C THR A 250 -3.64 12.01 -4.54
N LEU A 251 -4.92 11.78 -4.82
CA LEU A 251 -5.75 12.74 -5.57
C LEU A 251 -6.21 13.93 -4.72
N LEU A 252 -6.49 13.72 -3.44
CA LEU A 252 -6.93 14.80 -2.54
C LEU A 252 -5.78 15.62 -1.95
N HIS A 253 -4.62 14.99 -1.74
CA HIS A 253 -3.43 15.61 -1.16
C HIS A 253 -2.18 15.46 -2.06
N PRO A 254 -2.22 15.95 -3.32
CA PRO A 254 -1.07 15.92 -4.22
C PRO A 254 0.14 16.70 -3.67
N GLU A 255 -0.10 17.72 -2.83
CA GLU A 255 0.96 18.49 -2.16
C GLU A 255 1.78 17.69 -1.14
N ARG A 256 1.29 16.51 -0.74
CA ARG A 256 1.95 15.60 0.20
C ARG A 256 2.80 14.53 -0.50
N ILE A 257 2.85 14.52 -1.83
CA ILE A 257 3.74 13.63 -2.56
C ILE A 257 5.19 14.10 -2.34
N GLY A 258 6.03 13.22 -1.82
CA GLY A 258 7.44 13.54 -1.51
C GLY A 258 7.62 14.61 -0.43
N SER A 259 6.58 14.93 0.36
CA SER A 259 6.71 15.95 1.41
C SER A 259 7.65 15.49 2.53
N LYS A 260 8.51 16.40 2.98
CA LYS A 260 9.41 16.18 4.12
C LYS A 260 8.63 15.92 5.40
N ASP A 261 9.20 15.11 6.26
CA ASP A 261 8.62 14.78 7.55
C ASP A 261 8.61 16.04 8.44
N PRO A 262 7.44 16.50 8.92
CA PRO A 262 7.37 17.64 9.82
C PRO A 262 8.10 17.39 11.16
N GLU A 263 8.32 16.14 11.56
CA GLU A 263 9.12 15.77 12.73
C GLU A 263 10.62 15.64 12.44
N ASP A 264 11.05 15.78 11.17
CA ASP A 264 12.45 15.88 10.77
C ASP A 264 12.77 17.29 10.23
N PRO A 265 13.04 18.28 11.10
CA PRO A 265 13.39 19.64 10.68
C PRO A 265 14.71 19.72 9.90
N ALA A 266 15.56 18.68 9.95
CA ALA A 266 16.75 18.59 9.09
C ALA A 266 16.41 18.21 7.64
N GLY A 267 15.15 17.81 7.39
CA GLY A 267 14.60 17.57 6.07
C GLY A 267 15.26 16.41 5.32
N LYS A 268 15.74 15.40 6.06
CA LYS A 268 16.40 14.20 5.54
C LYS A 268 15.42 13.05 5.33
N LYS A 269 14.24 13.08 5.97
CA LYS A 269 13.16 12.10 5.87
C LYS A 269 11.94 12.72 5.18
N THR A 270 11.30 11.96 4.31
CA THR A 270 9.93 12.21 3.84
C THR A 270 8.97 11.58 4.84
N SER A 271 7.91 12.29 5.28
CA SER A 271 6.91 11.62 6.12
C SER A 271 6.16 10.65 5.24
N ASP A 272 6.33 9.36 5.54
CA ASP A 272 5.57 8.31 4.89
C ASP A 272 4.09 8.37 5.30
N TRP A 273 3.71 9.09 6.36
CA TRP A 273 2.33 9.20 6.82
C TRP A 273 1.67 10.51 6.37
N VAL A 274 0.50 10.37 5.78
CA VAL A 274 -0.39 11.46 5.41
C VAL A 274 -1.55 11.47 6.41
N PRO A 275 -1.69 12.52 7.25
CA PRO A 275 -2.87 12.69 8.08
C PRO A 275 -4.08 12.97 7.18
N LEU A 276 -5.19 12.32 7.51
CA LEU A 276 -6.48 12.44 6.84
C LEU A 276 -7.55 12.78 7.89
N SER A 277 -8.70 13.22 7.41
CA SER A 277 -9.89 13.48 8.21
C SER A 277 -11.09 12.70 7.68
N ALA A 278 -12.14 12.57 8.50
CA ALA A 278 -13.43 12.07 8.04
C ALA A 278 -14.00 12.94 6.90
N ALA A 279 -13.69 14.25 6.88
CA ALA A 279 -14.08 15.15 5.81
C ALA A 279 -13.38 14.81 4.47
N ASP A 280 -12.13 14.35 4.50
CA ASP A 280 -11.44 13.89 3.28
C ASP A 280 -12.11 12.65 2.70
N ILE A 281 -12.51 11.71 3.55
CA ILE A 281 -13.26 10.50 3.14
C ILE A 281 -14.62 10.89 2.55
N ASN A 282 -15.36 11.80 3.19
CA ASN A 282 -16.64 12.30 2.69
C ASN A 282 -16.48 13.01 1.34
N ARG A 283 -15.46 13.88 1.21
CA ARG A 283 -15.15 14.57 -0.05
C ARG A 283 -14.78 13.59 -1.16
N PHE A 284 -13.99 12.57 -0.87
CA PHE A 284 -13.68 11.51 -1.83
C PHE A 284 -14.94 10.78 -2.27
N TYR A 285 -15.80 10.39 -1.32
CA TYR A 285 -17.08 9.74 -1.58
C TYR A 285 -17.99 10.60 -2.47
N GLU A 286 -18.16 11.88 -2.15
CA GLU A 286 -18.97 12.80 -2.95
C GLU A 286 -18.43 12.90 -4.37
N LEU A 287 -17.14 13.17 -4.55
CA LEU A 287 -16.53 13.30 -5.88
C LEU A 287 -16.60 12.00 -6.68
N ALA A 288 -16.24 10.87 -6.08
CA ALA A 288 -16.26 9.57 -6.76
C ALA A 288 -17.67 9.14 -7.18
N THR A 289 -18.70 9.52 -6.42
CA THR A 289 -20.09 9.09 -6.68
C THR A 289 -20.94 10.14 -7.41
N THR A 290 -20.40 11.31 -7.74
CA THR A 290 -21.14 12.36 -8.47
C THR A 290 -20.42 12.84 -9.72
N ASN A 291 -19.09 12.93 -9.67
CA ASN A 291 -18.26 13.35 -10.79
C ASN A 291 -16.87 12.68 -10.74
N PRO A 292 -16.80 11.35 -10.90
CA PRO A 292 -15.53 10.61 -10.84
C PRO A 292 -14.54 11.09 -11.90
N ALA A 293 -15.02 11.61 -13.03
CA ALA A 293 -14.16 12.19 -14.07
C ALA A 293 -13.39 13.43 -13.60
N ALA A 294 -13.98 14.27 -12.74
CA ALA A 294 -13.28 15.43 -12.16
C ALA A 294 -12.24 15.00 -11.12
N LEU A 295 -12.51 13.94 -10.34
CA LEU A 295 -11.58 13.39 -9.37
C LEU A 295 -10.26 12.91 -10.05
N LEU A 296 -10.37 12.40 -11.27
CA LEU A 296 -9.24 11.96 -12.11
C LEU A 296 -8.48 13.11 -12.79
N LYS A 297 -8.80 14.37 -12.46
CA LYS A 297 -8.11 15.58 -12.94
C LYS A 297 -7.58 16.41 -11.75
N PRO A 298 -6.64 15.87 -10.96
CA PRO A 298 -6.12 16.56 -9.79
C PRO A 298 -5.38 17.84 -10.19
N ASP A 299 -5.49 18.86 -9.34
CA ASP A 299 -4.78 20.13 -9.52
C ASP A 299 -3.28 19.97 -9.29
N ARG A 300 -2.53 19.91 -10.39
CA ARG A 300 -1.07 19.74 -10.37
C ARG A 300 -0.32 20.99 -9.90
N SER A 301 -0.96 22.15 -9.85
CA SER A 301 -0.31 23.37 -9.36
C SER A 301 0.07 23.28 -7.87
N LYS A 302 -0.52 22.34 -7.15
CA LYS A 302 -0.26 22.07 -5.72
C LYS A 302 0.94 21.16 -5.48
N LEU A 303 1.52 20.57 -6.52
CA LEU A 303 2.69 19.70 -6.39
C LEU A 303 3.88 20.46 -5.82
N LYS A 304 4.64 19.78 -4.97
CA LYS A 304 5.84 20.31 -4.31
C LYS A 304 6.98 19.28 -4.42
N GLY A 305 8.21 19.72 -4.19
CA GLY A 305 9.37 18.83 -4.17
C GLY A 305 9.77 18.35 -5.56
N ASP A 306 10.07 17.06 -5.70
CA ASP A 306 10.39 16.43 -6.98
C ASP A 306 9.14 16.33 -7.85
N LEU A 307 8.94 17.37 -8.67
CA LEU A 307 7.78 17.48 -9.56
C LEU A 307 7.72 16.33 -10.57
N LYS A 308 8.86 15.77 -11.00
CA LYS A 308 8.86 14.66 -11.95
C LYS A 308 8.29 13.41 -11.28
N ALA A 309 8.85 13.03 -10.12
CA ALA A 309 8.37 11.88 -9.36
C ALA A 309 6.89 12.03 -8.98
N ALA A 310 6.49 13.24 -8.56
CA ALA A 310 5.12 13.50 -8.15
C ALA A 310 4.12 13.44 -9.33
N ASN A 311 4.50 13.94 -10.50
CA ASN A 311 3.68 13.79 -11.71
C ASN A 311 3.56 12.32 -12.13
N GLU A 312 4.66 11.55 -12.09
CA GLU A 312 4.64 10.11 -12.39
C GLU A 312 3.76 9.31 -11.41
N GLU A 313 3.68 9.73 -10.14
CA GLU A 313 2.78 9.13 -9.16
C GLU A 313 1.31 9.46 -9.46
N LEU A 314 1.00 10.73 -9.77
CA LEU A 314 -0.35 11.13 -10.15
C LEU A 314 -0.84 10.41 -11.41
N ASP A 315 -0.02 10.38 -12.46
CA ASP A 315 -0.36 9.71 -13.73
C ASP A 315 -0.68 8.24 -13.51
N ARG A 316 0.09 7.59 -12.64
CA ARG A 316 -0.13 6.21 -12.25
C ARG A 316 -1.45 6.03 -11.54
N VAL A 317 -1.73 6.84 -10.51
CA VAL A 317 -2.94 6.76 -9.70
C VAL A 317 -4.20 6.94 -10.55
N ILE A 318 -4.17 7.87 -11.50
CA ILE A 318 -5.28 8.12 -12.44
C ILE A 318 -5.62 6.86 -13.26
N GLY A 319 -4.62 6.00 -13.54
CA GLY A 319 -4.80 4.77 -14.30
C GLY A 319 -5.14 3.51 -13.48
N ILE A 320 -5.24 3.60 -12.14
CA ILE A 320 -5.46 2.40 -11.31
C ILE A 320 -6.92 1.93 -11.37
N PHE A 321 -7.87 2.86 -11.31
CA PHE A 321 -9.29 2.55 -11.21
C PHE A 321 -10.09 3.23 -12.33
N ASN A 322 -11.05 2.50 -12.90
CA ASN A 322 -12.08 3.12 -13.72
C ASN A 322 -13.14 3.82 -12.84
N GLN A 323 -14.10 4.53 -13.45
CA GLN A 323 -15.11 5.30 -12.72
C GLN A 323 -16.02 4.42 -11.84
N ASP A 324 -16.39 3.24 -12.31
CA ASP A 324 -17.23 2.28 -11.58
C ASP A 324 -16.48 1.71 -10.37
N GLU A 325 -15.20 1.38 -10.53
CA GLU A 325 -14.34 0.91 -9.44
C GLU A 325 -14.09 2.01 -8.39
N LEU A 326 -13.94 3.27 -8.82
CA LEU A 326 -13.85 4.41 -7.90
C LEU A 326 -15.15 4.59 -7.11
N THR A 327 -16.30 4.53 -7.79
CA THR A 327 -17.62 4.64 -7.17
C THR A 327 -17.84 3.52 -6.16
N ALA A 328 -17.64 2.27 -6.57
CA ALA A 328 -17.77 1.09 -5.73
C ALA A 328 -16.82 1.14 -4.53
N GLY A 329 -15.55 1.47 -4.78
CA GLY A 329 -14.55 1.60 -3.72
C GLY A 329 -14.91 2.70 -2.72
N ALA A 330 -15.34 3.86 -3.19
CA ALA A 330 -15.73 4.96 -2.31
C ALA A 330 -16.94 4.61 -1.43
N ILE A 331 -17.94 3.93 -1.99
CA ILE A 331 -19.08 3.40 -1.21
C ILE A 331 -18.61 2.42 -0.13
N LEU A 332 -17.71 1.51 -0.49
CA LEU A 332 -17.16 0.51 0.44
C LEU A 332 -16.34 1.18 1.56
N LEU A 333 -15.47 2.14 1.22
CA LEU A 333 -14.70 2.90 2.20
C LEU A 333 -15.63 3.64 3.17
N LYS A 334 -16.63 4.35 2.64
CA LYS A 334 -17.63 5.08 3.44
C LYS A 334 -18.39 4.14 4.37
N LEU A 335 -18.84 3.00 3.86
CA LEU A 335 -19.55 1.98 4.64
C LEU A 335 -18.70 1.52 5.85
N PHE A 336 -17.43 1.19 5.65
CA PHE A 336 -16.54 0.82 6.75
C PHE A 336 -16.31 1.98 7.73
N THR A 337 -15.95 3.16 7.21
CA THR A 337 -15.52 4.28 8.06
C THR A 337 -16.66 4.84 8.90
N ASP A 338 -17.89 4.87 8.37
CA ASP A 338 -19.07 5.29 9.11
C ASP A 338 -19.37 4.33 10.26
N ASN A 339 -19.34 3.02 9.96
CA ASN A 339 -19.59 2.00 10.98
C ASN A 339 -18.42 1.87 11.98
N MET A 340 -17.22 2.34 11.64
CA MET A 340 -16.07 2.45 12.55
C MET A 340 -16.06 3.76 13.35
N HIS A 341 -17.01 4.67 13.13
CA HIS A 341 -17.06 6.01 13.70
C HIS A 341 -15.78 6.82 13.43
N ALA A 342 -15.37 6.90 12.16
CA ALA A 342 -14.16 7.61 11.74
C ALA A 342 -14.13 9.08 12.21
N GLU A 343 -15.29 9.72 12.36
CA GLU A 343 -15.44 11.08 12.88
C GLU A 343 -15.07 11.25 14.36
N ARG A 344 -15.03 10.14 15.13
CA ARG A 344 -14.68 10.13 16.55
C ARG A 344 -13.24 9.70 16.80
N LYS A 345 -12.48 9.37 15.76
CA LYS A 345 -11.09 8.97 15.87
C LYS A 345 -10.22 10.20 16.14
N ASP A 346 -9.23 10.04 17.01
CA ASP A 346 -8.21 11.05 17.30
C ASP A 346 -7.33 11.36 16.06
N GLY A 347 -7.25 10.41 15.13
CA GLY A 347 -6.58 10.63 13.86
C GLY A 347 -6.79 9.50 12.86
N ILE A 348 -6.82 9.89 11.59
CA ILE A 348 -6.86 8.97 10.45
C ILE A 348 -5.55 9.16 9.68
N PHE A 349 -4.89 8.06 9.33
CA PHE A 349 -3.58 8.10 8.69
C PHE A 349 -3.54 7.16 7.49
N PHE A 350 -2.92 7.60 6.42
CA PHE A 350 -2.52 6.72 5.32
C PHE A 350 -1.00 6.72 5.24
N SER A 351 -0.37 5.55 5.22
CA SER A 351 1.05 5.47 4.89
C SER A 351 1.22 5.35 3.39
N ARG A 352 2.11 6.14 2.77
CA ARG A 352 2.52 6.00 1.36
C ARG A 352 3.07 4.60 1.06
N ARG A 353 3.64 3.96 2.09
CA ARG A 353 4.10 2.56 2.05
C ARG A 353 2.97 1.53 2.20
N ALA A 354 1.75 1.96 2.50
CA ALA A 354 0.63 1.05 2.75
C ALA A 354 0.20 0.27 1.50
N LEU A 355 0.64 0.68 0.30
CA LEU A 355 0.47 -0.13 -0.90
C LEU A 355 1.21 -1.48 -0.82
N TYR A 356 2.28 -1.53 -0.01
CA TYR A 356 3.13 -2.68 0.29
C TYR A 356 3.09 -3.03 1.79
N ALA A 357 2.00 -2.70 2.48
CA ALA A 357 1.84 -2.92 3.92
C ALA A 357 2.08 -4.39 4.31
N TRP A 358 1.32 -5.31 3.72
CA TRP A 358 1.42 -6.71 4.12
C TRP A 358 2.70 -7.39 3.64
N PRO A 359 3.28 -7.10 2.44
CA PRO A 359 4.62 -7.60 2.13
C PRO A 359 5.68 -7.15 3.14
N GLN A 360 5.58 -5.92 3.66
CA GLN A 360 6.46 -5.42 4.73
C GLN A 360 6.25 -6.15 6.06
N GLY A 361 5.01 -6.42 6.46
CA GLY A 361 4.73 -7.23 7.66
C GLY A 361 5.24 -8.66 7.51
N TYR A 362 5.00 -9.27 6.36
CA TYR A 362 5.44 -10.64 6.04
C TYR A 362 6.96 -10.76 6.12
N VAL A 363 7.71 -9.86 5.48
CA VAL A 363 9.17 -9.94 5.48
C VAL A 363 9.77 -9.63 6.85
N LYS A 364 9.15 -8.75 7.64
CA LYS A 364 9.54 -8.52 9.05
C LYS A 364 9.47 -9.83 9.85
N GLU A 365 8.42 -10.64 9.66
CA GLU A 365 8.32 -11.95 10.31
C GLU A 365 9.42 -12.91 9.86
N LYS A 366 9.73 -12.95 8.55
CA LYS A 366 10.81 -13.81 8.03
C LYS A 366 12.20 -13.41 8.53
N ILE A 367 12.46 -12.11 8.65
CA ILE A 367 13.70 -11.60 9.24
C ILE A 367 13.76 -11.95 10.73
N ALA A 368 12.67 -11.73 11.48
CA ALA A 368 12.60 -12.04 12.91
C ALA A 368 12.93 -13.51 13.18
N ALA A 369 12.47 -14.44 12.35
CA ALA A 369 12.73 -15.87 12.49
C ALA A 369 14.21 -16.30 12.31
N ARG A 370 15.11 -15.39 11.93
CA ARG A 370 16.57 -15.65 11.86
C ARG A 370 17.30 -15.37 13.15
N TYR A 371 16.68 -14.65 14.08
CA TYR A 371 17.22 -14.29 15.40
C TYR A 371 16.55 -15.13 16.48
#